data_AF-A0A9E1RIP0-F1
#
_entry.id   AF-A0A9E1RIP0-F1
#
_cell.length_a   1.000
_cell.length_b   1.000
_cell.length_c   1.000
_cell.angle_alpha   90.00
_cell.angle_beta   90.00
_cell.angle_gamma   90.00
#
_symmetry.space_group_name_H-M   'P 1'
#
loop_
_entity.id
_entity.type
_entity.pdbx_description
1 polymer ?
#
loop_
_entity_poly.entity_id
_entity_poly.type
_entity_poly.pdbx_seq_one_letter_code
_entity_poly.pdbx_strand_id
1 'polypeptide(L)'
;SGTATLEVSLARVPMVVAYKTQWLISFVRFFIPIKSIVLANIIHGELPIKELFQIKCTGKRIANEIMPLLEETHERVKQLRALDDIADKMYTKTNNPSRKAAKIIANYLM
;
A
#
# COMPACT_ATOMS: atom_id res chain seq x y z
N SER A 1 4.97 2.47 -7.29
CA SER A 1 4.51 3.85 -7.00
C SER A 1 3.49 3.80 -5.87
N GLY A 2 3.53 4.73 -4.91
CA GLY A 2 2.62 4.74 -3.76
C GLY A 2 1.15 4.87 -4.17
N THR A 3 0.85 5.64 -5.23
CA THR A 3 -0.49 5.77 -5.79
C THR A 3 -1.02 4.44 -6.33
N ALA A 4 -0.22 3.75 -7.14
CA ALA A 4 -0.60 2.45 -7.70
C ALA A 4 -0.88 1.41 -6.60
N THR A 5 -0.07 1.38 -5.54
CA THR A 5 -0.33 0.44 -4.43
C THR A 5 -1.65 0.73 -3.71
N LEU A 6 -2.04 2.00 -3.63
CA LEU A 6 -3.32 2.38 -3.03
C LEU A 6 -4.50 2.05 -3.93
N GLU A 7 -4.39 2.34 -5.23
CA GLU A 7 -5.43 2.02 -6.23
C GLU A 7 -5.70 0.51 -6.29
N VAL A 8 -4.65 -0.32 -6.33
CA VAL A 8 -4.78 -1.79 -6.34
C VAL A 8 -5.39 -2.28 -5.02
N SER A 9 -5.08 -1.61 -3.89
CA SER A 9 -5.65 -1.96 -2.59
C SER A 9 -7.15 -1.66 -2.55
N LEU A 10 -7.57 -0.50 -3.05
CA LEU A 10 -8.97 -0.09 -3.14
C LEU A 10 -9.75 -0.93 -4.16
N ALA A 11 -9.08 -1.44 -5.21
CA ALA A 11 -9.65 -2.42 -6.14
C ALA A 11 -9.74 -3.84 -5.53
N ARG A 12 -9.34 -4.02 -4.26
CA ARG A 12 -9.38 -5.29 -3.54
C ARG A 12 -8.59 -6.40 -4.23
N VAL A 13 -7.45 -6.06 -4.83
CA VAL A 13 -6.59 -7.00 -5.55
C VAL A 13 -5.38 -7.35 -4.67
N PRO A 14 -5.17 -8.63 -4.30
CA PRO A 14 -3.97 -9.07 -3.61
C PRO A 14 -2.69 -8.73 -4.39
N MET A 15 -1.64 -8.32 -3.69
CA MET A 15 -0.42 -7.83 -4.31
C MET A 15 0.85 -8.11 -3.50
N VAL A 16 1.98 -8.11 -4.22
CA VAL A 16 3.34 -8.02 -3.67
C VAL A 16 3.99 -6.78 -4.26
N VAL A 17 4.63 -5.97 -3.43
CA VAL A 17 5.33 -4.76 -3.88
C VAL A 17 6.82 -5.05 -3.98
N ALA A 18 7.36 -4.95 -5.18
CA ALA A 18 8.78 -5.12 -5.45
C ALA A 18 9.37 -3.81 -5.98
N TYR A 19 10.52 -3.39 -5.43
CA TYR A 19 11.16 -2.14 -5.82
C TYR A 19 12.67 -2.28 -5.91
N LYS A 20 13.23 -1.82 -7.03
CA LYS A 20 14.67 -1.81 -7.33
C LYS A 20 15.05 -0.43 -7.88
N THR A 21 16.01 0.23 -7.25
CA THR A 21 16.48 1.57 -7.65
C THR A 21 18.00 1.58 -7.78
N GLN A 22 18.55 2.74 -8.16
CA GLN A 22 19.99 2.97 -7.99
C GLN A 22 20.39 2.86 -6.52
N TRP A 23 21.52 2.21 -6.28
CA TRP A 23 22.07 1.86 -4.97
C TRP A 23 22.26 3.07 -4.04
N LEU A 24 22.65 4.23 -4.59
CA LEU A 24 22.88 5.47 -3.83
C LEU A 24 21.60 5.96 -3.10
N ILE A 25 20.45 5.87 -3.76
CA ILE A 25 19.14 6.30 -3.22
C ILE A 25 18.65 5.29 -2.16
N SER A 26 19.12 4.04 -2.20
CA SER A 26 18.72 3.01 -1.24
C SER A 26 19.18 3.30 0.19
N PHE A 27 20.30 4.00 0.37
CA PHE A 27 20.82 4.32 1.70
C PHE A 27 19.93 5.29 2.47
N VAL A 28 19.23 6.20 1.76
CA VAL A 28 18.30 7.17 2.35
C VAL A 28 17.18 6.46 3.12
N ARG A 29 16.77 5.26 2.69
CA ARG A 29 15.73 4.48 3.38
C ARG A 29 16.10 4.12 4.81
N PHE A 30 17.38 3.88 5.12
CA PHE A 30 17.80 3.49 6.47
C PHE A 30 17.61 4.62 7.49
N PHE A 31 17.50 5.86 7.02
CA PHE A 31 17.30 7.05 7.85
C PHE A 31 15.82 7.40 8.08
N ILE A 32 14.87 6.70 7.45
CA ILE A 32 13.44 6.99 7.59
C ILE A 32 12.82 6.00 8.59
N PRO A 33 12.26 6.47 9.73
CA PRO A 33 11.78 5.61 10.82
C PRO A 33 10.42 4.93 10.54
N ILE A 34 10.10 4.62 9.28
CA ILE A 34 8.83 4.00 8.88
C ILE A 34 9.01 2.51 8.61
N LYS A 35 8.03 1.70 9.05
CA LYS A 35 8.06 0.23 8.91
C LYS A 35 7.89 -0.25 7.46
N SER A 36 7.31 0.56 6.59
CA SER A 36 7.13 0.27 5.15
C SER A 36 7.04 1.57 4.35
N ILE A 37 7.41 1.51 3.08
CA ILE A 37 7.20 2.59 2.11
C ILE A 37 5.91 2.40 1.30
N VAL A 38 5.22 1.25 1.47
CA VAL A 38 3.94 0.99 0.83
C VAL A 38 2.88 1.77 1.57
N LEU A 39 2.25 2.73 0.90
CA LEU A 39 1.26 3.63 1.51
C LEU A 39 0.09 2.86 2.15
N ALA A 40 -0.36 1.79 1.50
CA ALA A 40 -1.40 0.91 2.02
C ALA A 40 -1.03 0.25 3.35
N ASN A 41 0.23 -0.20 3.53
CA ASN A 41 0.72 -0.72 4.81
C ASN A 41 0.75 0.38 5.88
N ILE A 42 1.15 1.60 5.51
CA ILE A 42 1.17 2.75 6.42
C ILE A 42 -0.25 3.08 6.92
N ILE A 43 -1.24 3.09 6.03
CA ILE A 43 -2.66 3.31 6.37
C ILE A 43 -3.19 2.18 7.26
N HIS A 44 -2.83 0.93 6.96
CA HIS A 44 -3.25 -0.21 7.76
C HIS A 44 -2.64 -0.19 9.17
N GLY A 45 -1.37 0.22 9.30
CA GLY A 45 -0.61 0.18 10.56
C GLY A 45 0.11 -1.15 10.79
N GLU A 46 -0.08 -2.13 9.91
CA GLU A 46 0.66 -3.40 9.89
C GLU A 46 1.26 -3.64 8.50
N LEU A 47 1.81 -4.83 8.26
CA LEU A 47 2.48 -5.20 7.00
C LEU A 47 1.75 -6.33 6.26
N PRO A 48 0.46 -6.17 5.90
CA PRO A 48 -0.29 -7.18 5.14
C PRO A 48 0.23 -7.35 3.70
N ILE A 49 0.78 -6.30 3.10
CA ILE A 49 1.36 -6.33 1.76
C ILE A 49 2.86 -6.57 1.87
N LYS A 50 3.34 -7.68 1.31
CA LYS A 50 4.75 -8.05 1.32
C LYS A 50 5.54 -7.08 0.46
N GLU A 51 6.64 -6.61 1.02
CA GLU A 51 7.51 -5.62 0.40
C GLU A 51 8.92 -6.18 0.19
N LEU A 52 9.34 -6.25 -1.08
CA LEU A 52 10.66 -6.74 -1.49
C LEU A 52 11.49 -5.58 -2.03
N PHE A 53 12.55 -5.23 -1.30
CA PHE A 53 13.41 -4.09 -1.59
C PHE A 53 14.84 -4.51 -1.93
N GLN A 54 15.39 -3.96 -3.00
CA GLN A 54 16.80 -4.13 -3.42
C GLN A 54 17.24 -5.60 -3.52
N ILE A 55 18.17 -6.04 -2.67
CA ILE A 55 18.71 -7.42 -2.63
C ILE A 55 17.58 -8.44 -2.40
N LYS A 56 16.50 -8.04 -1.73
CA LYS A 56 15.33 -8.89 -1.50
C LYS A 56 14.41 -9.00 -2.72
N CYS A 57 14.52 -8.08 -3.69
CA CYS A 57 13.75 -8.05 -4.93
C CYS A 57 14.37 -8.98 -5.98
N THR A 58 14.25 -10.29 -5.77
CA THR A 58 14.67 -11.32 -6.73
C THR A 58 13.47 -12.06 -7.31
N GLY A 59 13.57 -12.57 -8.54
CA GLY A 59 12.47 -13.30 -9.19
C GLY A 59 11.96 -14.47 -8.34
N LYS A 60 12.86 -15.28 -7.77
CA LYS A 60 12.51 -16.38 -6.86
C LYS A 60 11.70 -15.90 -5.64
N ARG A 61 12.09 -14.78 -5.05
CA ARG A 61 11.38 -14.25 -3.88
C ARG A 61 10.04 -13.66 -4.25
N ILE A 62 9.95 -12.93 -5.36
CA ILE A 62 8.68 -12.41 -5.87
C ILE A 62 7.71 -13.58 -6.12
N ALA A 63 8.18 -14.64 -6.79
CA ALA A 63 7.39 -15.85 -7.04
C ALA A 63 6.91 -16.49 -5.73
N ASN A 64 7.78 -16.64 -4.74
CA ASN A 64 7.41 -17.23 -3.46
C ASN A 64 6.38 -16.41 -2.68
N GLU A 65 6.43 -15.08 -2.73
CA GLU A 65 5.47 -14.22 -2.01
C GLU A 65 4.14 -14.09 -2.78
N ILE A 66 4.14 -14.16 -4.11
CA ILE A 66 2.91 -14.03 -4.91
C ILE A 66 2.14 -15.35 -4.98
N MET A 67 2.82 -16.51 -4.99
CA MET A 67 2.17 -17.82 -5.18
C MET A 67 1.03 -18.08 -4.20
N PRO A 68 1.17 -17.82 -2.88
CA PRO A 68 0.08 -18.00 -1.93
C PRO A 68 -1.12 -17.07 -2.20
N LEU A 69 -0.92 -15.95 -2.90
CA LEU A 69 -1.99 -14.99 -3.18
C LEU A 69 -2.81 -15.36 -4.41
N LEU A 70 -2.38 -16.34 -5.23
CA LEU A 70 -3.05 -16.73 -6.47
C LEU A 70 -4.21 -17.73 -6.25
N GLU A 71 -4.20 -18.45 -5.14
CA GLU A 71 -5.21 -19.44 -4.76
C GLU A 71 -5.90 -19.05 -3.45
N GLU A 72 -6.97 -19.76 -3.06
CA GLU A 72 -7.70 -19.54 -1.81
C GLU A 72 -6.92 -20.04 -0.58
N THR A 73 -5.82 -19.36 -0.27
CA THR A 73 -4.97 -19.64 0.88
C THR A 73 -5.27 -18.71 2.05
N HIS A 74 -4.76 -19.09 3.23
CA HIS A 74 -4.84 -18.24 4.42
C HIS A 74 -4.20 -16.86 4.21
N GLU A 75 -3.07 -16.78 3.51
CA GLU A 75 -2.36 -15.53 3.24
C GLU A 75 -3.19 -14.60 2.35
N ARG A 76 -3.85 -15.14 1.32
CA ARG A 76 -4.77 -14.38 0.46
C ARG A 76 -5.93 -13.82 1.27
N VAL A 77 -6.59 -14.65 2.08
CA VAL A 77 -7.72 -14.23 2.91
C VAL A 77 -7.31 -13.14 3.91
N LYS A 78 -6.15 -13.30 4.54
CA LYS A 78 -5.59 -12.30 5.46
C LYS A 78 -5.33 -10.97 4.75
N GLN A 79 -4.72 -11.02 3.57
CA GLN A 79 -4.45 -9.80 2.82
C GLN A 79 -5.74 -9.13 2.35
N LEU A 80 -6.72 -9.89 1.84
CA LEU A 80 -8.03 -9.34 1.43
C LEU A 80 -8.74 -8.62 2.58
N ARG A 81 -8.77 -9.20 3.79
CA ARG A 81 -9.33 -8.52 4.97
C ARG A 81 -8.62 -7.21 5.27
N ALA A 82 -7.29 -7.21 5.19
CA ALA A 82 -6.52 -5.99 5.39
C ALA A 82 -6.80 -4.94 4.30
N LEU A 83 -7.03 -5.34 3.05
CA LEU A 83 -7.43 -4.43 1.98
C LEU A 83 -8.82 -3.83 2.23
N ASP A 84 -9.76 -4.62 2.74
CA ASP A 84 -11.09 -4.16 3.14
C ASP A 84 -10.96 -3.11 4.28
N ASP A 85 -10.13 -3.39 5.30
CA ASP A 85 -9.85 -2.44 6.39
C ASP A 85 -9.17 -1.14 5.90
N ILE A 86 -8.28 -1.24 4.91
CA ILE A 86 -7.64 -0.07 4.28
C ILE A 86 -8.69 0.79 3.57
N ALA A 87 -9.60 0.16 2.81
CA ALA A 87 -10.67 0.88 2.12
C ALA A 87 -11.57 1.61 3.13
N ASP A 88 -11.98 0.94 4.21
CA ASP A 88 -12.80 1.54 5.26
C ASP A 88 -12.12 2.73 5.94
N LYS A 89 -10.81 2.67 6.16
CA LYS A 89 -10.03 3.80 6.72
C LYS A 89 -9.92 4.98 5.74
N MET A 90 -9.92 4.71 4.44
CA MET A 90 -9.82 5.74 3.38
C MET A 90 -11.17 6.42 3.12
N TYR A 91 -12.29 5.70 3.32
CA TYR A 91 -13.62 6.28 3.25
C TYR A 91 -13.99 6.98 4.56
N THR A 92 -14.00 8.31 4.55
CA THR A 92 -14.62 9.05 5.66
C THR A 92 -16.15 8.89 5.56
N LYS A 93 -16.78 8.39 6.63
CA LYS A 93 -18.21 8.04 6.75
C LYS A 93 -19.20 9.13 6.29
N THR A 94 -18.74 10.36 6.02
CA THR A 94 -19.63 11.50 5.78
C THR A 94 -19.34 12.34 4.54
N ASN A 95 -18.23 12.18 3.79
CA ASN A 95 -18.05 12.86 2.49
C ASN A 95 -16.78 12.42 1.73
N ASN A 96 -16.82 12.47 0.40
CA ASN A 96 -15.64 12.38 -0.46
C ASN A 96 -14.56 13.42 -0.01
N PRO A 97 -13.30 13.01 0.29
CA PRO A 97 -12.25 13.92 0.76
C PRO A 97 -12.01 15.11 -0.17
N SER A 98 -12.04 14.89 -1.49
CA SER A 98 -11.90 15.94 -2.50
C SER A 98 -13.04 16.95 -2.42
N ARG A 99 -14.27 16.48 -2.15
CA ARG A 99 -15.43 17.36 -1.97
C ARG A 99 -15.33 18.20 -0.70
N LYS A 100 -14.82 17.63 0.39
CA LYS A 100 -14.57 18.35 1.64
C LYS A 100 -13.50 19.43 1.44
N ALA A 101 -12.39 19.09 0.78
CA ALA A 101 -11.34 20.03 0.44
C ALA A 101 -11.88 21.17 -0.45
N ALA A 102 -12.60 20.84 -1.52
CA ALA A 102 -13.21 21.82 -2.41
C ALA A 102 -14.17 22.78 -1.67
N LYS A 103 -14.98 22.27 -0.74
CA LYS A 103 -15.88 23.11 0.08
C LYS A 103 -15.11 24.08 0.98
N ILE A 104 -14.02 23.64 1.61
CA ILE A 104 -13.18 24.51 2.45
C ILE A 104 -12.53 25.61 1.60
N ILE A 105 -12.00 25.27 0.43
CA ILE A 105 -11.39 26.23 -0.49
C ILE A 105 -12.43 27.24 -0.97
N ALA A 106 -13.62 26.78 -1.39
CA ALA A 106 -14.70 27.66 -1.83
C ALA A 106 -15.13 28.64 -0.73
N ASN A 107 -15.23 28.17 0.52
CA ASN A 107 -15.55 29.04 1.66
C ASN A 107 -14.46 30.06 2.01
N TYR A 108 -13.21 29.82 1.62
CA TYR A 108 -12.11 30.79 1.84
C TYR A 108 -12.05 31.85 0.74
N LEU A 109 -12.61 31.57 -0.43
CA LEU A 109 -12.62 32.46 -1.60
C LEU A 109 -13.88 33.34 -1.69
N MET A 110 -14.92 33.06 -0.90
CA MET A 110 -16.15 33.85 -0.75
C MET A 110 -16.09 34.70 0.52
#